data_AF-A0A9D4IEX0-F1
#
_entry.id   AF-A0A9D4IEX0-F1
#
_cell.length_a   1.000
_cell.length_b   1.000
_cell.length_c   1.000
_cell.angle_alpha   90.00
_cell.angle_beta   90.00
_cell.angle_gamma   90.00
#
_symmetry.space_group_name_H-M   'P 1'
#
loop_
_entity.id
_entity.type
_entity.pdbx_description
1 polymer ?
#
loop_
_entity_poly.entity_id
_entity_poly.type
_entity_poly.pdbx_seq_one_letter_code
_entity_poly.pdbx_strand_id
1 'polypeptide(L)'
;MLDLYKSFVLPVLTYGIEIFTPNSTLIKQLDLFQRKTIKQILSLPNNAADPCVLILTGLLPIEALYHLKILNFFNNICGQKESSIERQIVVRQLSVKSGKSSSWNLLESMDLTKQVTSPALLAQTLIDWSIIVPNHPSYRDKTLMLEFHIRRLFFHLHTTRYRLYKELSGN
;
A
#
# COMPACT_ATOMS: atom_id res chain seq x y z
N MET A 1 -6.15 21.41 13.40
CA MET A 1 -6.80 21.39 12.06
C MET A 1 -6.41 20.16 11.24
N LEU A 2 -5.13 19.82 11.13
CA LEU A 2 -4.69 18.60 10.42
C LEU A 2 -5.27 17.31 11.04
N ASP A 3 -5.36 17.26 12.38
CA ASP A 3 -5.92 16.10 13.08
C ASP A 3 -7.40 15.88 12.79
N LEU A 4 -8.15 16.96 12.51
CA LEU A 4 -9.55 16.90 12.11
C LEU A 4 -9.67 16.31 10.70
N TYR A 5 -8.77 16.69 9.78
CA TYR A 5 -8.70 16.06 8.46
C TYR A 5 -8.40 14.56 8.58
N LYS A 6 -7.43 14.17 9.40
CA LYS A 6 -7.06 12.77 9.65
C LYS A 6 -8.19 11.95 10.27
N SER A 7 -8.94 12.54 11.19
CA SER A 7 -9.96 11.83 11.98
C SER A 7 -11.32 11.73 11.28
N PHE A 8 -11.67 12.71 10.44
CA PHE A 8 -13.01 12.78 9.84
C PHE A 8 -13.01 12.68 8.33
N VAL A 9 -12.12 13.40 7.64
CA VAL A 9 -12.14 13.46 6.18
C VAL A 9 -11.49 12.22 5.57
N LEU A 10 -10.31 11.85 6.05
CA LEU A 10 -9.55 10.73 5.50
C LEU A 10 -10.27 9.38 5.63
N PRO A 11 -10.94 9.05 6.76
CA PRO A 11 -11.68 7.79 6.88
C PRO A 11 -12.86 7.73 5.91
N VAL A 12 -13.59 8.84 5.70
CA VAL A 12 -14.71 8.90 4.76
C VAL A 12 -14.24 8.70 3.32
N LEU A 13 -13.15 9.36 2.93
CA LEU A 13 -12.56 9.19 1.59
C LEU A 13 -12.11 7.74 1.36
N THR A 14 -11.39 7.17 2.33
CA THR A 14 -10.87 5.80 2.19
C THR A 14 -11.96 4.75 2.23
N TYR A 15 -13.01 4.93 3.04
CA TYR A 15 -14.16 4.02 3.08
C TYR A 15 -14.96 4.03 1.78
N GLY A 16 -15.18 5.21 1.18
CA GLY A 16 -15.84 5.31 -0.12
C GLY A 16 -15.07 4.55 -1.22
N ILE A 17 -13.74 4.56 -1.15
CA ILE A 17 -12.86 3.81 -2.05
C ILE A 17 -12.92 2.29 -1.80
N GLU A 18 -13.09 1.85 -0.55
CA GLU A 18 -13.22 0.41 -0.27
C GLU A 18 -14.48 -0.20 -0.88
N ILE A 19 -15.59 0.56 -0.86
CA ILE A 19 -16.86 0.11 -1.41
C ILE A 19 -16.82 0.08 -2.94
N PHE A 20 -16.15 1.06 -3.54
CA PHE A 20 -16.15 1.25 -4.98
C PHE A 20 -14.76 0.97 -5.54
N THR A 21 -14.58 -0.09 -6.33
CA THR A 21 -13.33 -0.35 -7.07
C THR A 21 -13.01 0.84 -7.99
N PRO A 22 -12.14 1.78 -7.59
CA PRO A 22 -12.06 3.05 -8.26
C PRO A 22 -11.23 2.94 -9.54
N ASN A 23 -11.63 3.68 -10.57
CA ASN A 23 -10.79 3.87 -11.74
C ASN A 23 -9.57 4.72 -11.39
N SER A 24 -8.43 4.51 -12.06
CA SER A 24 -7.19 5.26 -11.83
C SER A 24 -7.36 6.78 -11.96
N THR A 25 -8.24 7.25 -12.84
CA THR A 25 -8.60 8.66 -12.98
C THR A 25 -9.22 9.23 -11.71
N LEU A 26 -10.10 8.46 -11.05
CA LEU A 26 -10.79 8.89 -9.84
C LEU A 26 -9.82 8.94 -8.65
N ILE A 27 -8.90 7.97 -8.55
CA ILE A 27 -7.81 7.99 -7.56
C ILE A 27 -7.00 9.29 -7.71
N LYS A 28 -6.58 9.63 -8.94
CA LYS A 28 -5.82 10.88 -9.20
C LYS A 28 -6.59 12.15 -8.81
N GLN A 29 -7.90 12.18 -9.05
CA GLN A 29 -8.75 13.31 -8.65
C GLN A 29 -8.84 13.45 -7.13
N LEU A 30 -8.99 12.33 -6.40
CA LEU A 30 -8.99 12.33 -4.94
C LEU A 30 -7.64 12.77 -4.35
N ASP A 31 -6.56 12.36 -4.99
CA ASP A 31 -5.20 12.77 -4.64
C ASP A 31 -5.00 14.29 -4.79
N LEU A 32 -5.48 14.87 -5.89
CA LEU A 32 -5.49 16.31 -6.12
C LEU A 32 -6.35 17.04 -5.09
N PHE A 33 -7.53 16.49 -4.76
CA PHE A 33 -8.39 17.02 -3.71
C PHE A 33 -7.69 17.05 -2.36
N GLN A 34 -7.10 15.93 -1.92
CA GLN A 34 -6.33 15.84 -0.68
C GLN A 34 -5.24 16.93 -0.63
N ARG A 35 -4.41 17.04 -1.68
CA ARG A 35 -3.31 18.01 -1.71
C ARG A 35 -3.80 19.45 -1.65
N LYS A 36 -4.86 19.79 -2.39
CA LYS A 36 -5.46 21.13 -2.38
C LYS A 36 -6.03 21.48 -1.00
N THR A 37 -6.78 20.56 -0.39
CA THR A 37 -7.36 20.76 0.95
C THR A 37 -6.26 20.92 2.01
N ILE A 38 -5.22 20.10 1.97
CA ILE A 38 -4.11 20.22 2.93
C ILE A 38 -3.37 21.55 2.75
N LYS A 39 -3.07 21.97 1.51
CA LYS A 39 -2.46 23.27 1.23
C LYS A 39 -3.30 24.41 1.82
N GLN A 40 -4.62 24.37 1.65
CA GLN A 40 -5.54 25.35 2.23
C GLN A 40 -5.51 25.32 3.78
N ILE A 41 -5.55 24.14 4.40
CA ILE A 41 -5.47 23.98 5.86
C ILE A 41 -4.17 24.56 6.43
N LEU A 42 -3.05 24.38 5.72
CA LEU A 42 -1.74 24.90 6.12
C LEU A 42 -1.47 26.34 5.64
N SER A 43 -2.45 26.97 4.98
CA SER A 43 -2.29 28.30 4.36
C SER A 43 -1.09 28.38 3.40
N LEU A 44 -0.75 27.29 2.74
CA LEU A 44 0.31 27.23 1.74
C LEU A 44 -0.19 27.72 0.38
N PRO A 45 0.69 28.34 -0.43
CA PRO A 45 0.30 28.78 -1.76
C PRO A 45 0.06 27.57 -2.68
N ASN A 46 -0.77 27.75 -3.71
CA ASN A 46 -1.13 26.68 -4.64
C ASN A 46 0.09 26.09 -5.38
N ASN A 47 1.14 26.90 -5.58
CA ASN A 47 2.40 26.52 -6.21
C ASN A 47 3.37 25.76 -5.30
N ALA A 48 3.04 25.56 -4.01
CA ALA A 48 3.87 24.77 -3.11
C ALA A 48 4.06 23.35 -3.65
N ALA A 49 5.27 22.81 -3.55
CA ALA A 49 5.59 21.49 -4.08
C ALA A 49 4.77 20.39 -3.38
N ASP A 50 4.02 19.62 -4.17
CA ASP A 50 3.12 18.55 -3.69
C ASP A 50 3.81 17.52 -2.76
N PRO A 51 5.02 17.01 -3.07
CA PRO A 51 5.71 16.08 -2.18
C PRO A 51 6.03 16.69 -0.81
N CYS A 52 6.38 17.98 -0.77
CA CYS A 52 6.73 18.68 0.47
C CYS A 52 5.51 18.77 1.40
N VAL A 53 4.32 19.02 0.84
CA VAL A 53 3.06 19.08 1.60
C VAL A 53 2.77 17.74 2.29
N LEU A 54 2.99 16.61 1.59
CA LEU A 54 2.77 15.28 2.14
C LEU A 54 3.81 14.92 3.21
N ILE A 55 5.09 15.24 2.96
CA ILE A 55 6.17 15.01 3.94
C ILE A 55 5.93 15.81 5.22
N LEU A 56 5.57 17.09 5.11
CA LEU A 56 5.34 17.97 6.25
C LEU A 56 4.17 17.50 7.12
N THR A 57 3.15 16.90 6.51
CA THR A 57 1.95 16.43 7.22
C THR A 57 2.03 14.99 7.73
N GLY A 58 3.03 14.24 7.24
CA GLY A 58 3.14 12.80 7.46
C GLY A 58 1.97 12.02 6.87
N LEU A 59 1.31 12.57 5.85
CA LEU A 59 0.17 11.93 5.18
C LEU A 59 0.65 11.17 3.94
N LEU A 60 0.07 9.99 3.74
CA LEU A 60 0.25 9.22 2.50
C LEU A 60 -0.70 9.74 1.41
N PRO A 61 -0.32 9.63 0.13
CA PRO A 61 -1.26 9.77 -0.99
C PRO A 61 -2.44 8.81 -0.85
N ILE A 62 -3.61 9.18 -1.38
CA ILE A 62 -4.82 8.34 -1.40
C ILE A 62 -4.53 7.00 -2.09
N GLU A 63 -3.78 7.01 -3.19
CA GLU A 63 -3.39 5.79 -3.91
C GLU A 63 -2.62 4.82 -3.00
N ALA A 64 -1.65 5.35 -2.24
CA ALA A 64 -0.86 4.54 -1.31
C ALA A 64 -1.73 3.99 -0.16
N LEU A 65 -2.68 4.79 0.35
CA LEU A 65 -3.63 4.33 1.37
C LEU A 65 -4.54 3.22 0.84
N TYR A 66 -5.01 3.34 -0.39
CA TYR A 66 -5.83 2.33 -1.04
C TYR A 66 -5.09 0.98 -1.14
N HIS A 67 -3.88 0.99 -1.70
CA HIS A 67 -3.06 -0.23 -1.78
C HIS A 67 -2.74 -0.80 -0.39
N LEU A 68 -2.43 0.05 0.59
CA LEU A 68 -2.19 -0.39 1.96
C LEU A 68 -3.41 -1.13 2.54
N LYS A 69 -4.62 -0.66 2.25
CA LYS A 69 -5.84 -1.33 2.71
C LYS A 69 -6.08 -2.66 2.00
N ILE A 70 -5.83 -2.75 0.69
CA ILE A 70 -5.91 -4.02 -0.03
C ILE A 70 -4.91 -5.03 0.55
N LEU A 71 -3.65 -4.60 0.75
CA LEU A 71 -2.62 -5.44 1.33
C LEU A 71 -2.97 -5.89 2.75
N ASN A 72 -3.49 -4.99 3.59
CA ASN A 72 -3.93 -5.33 4.94
C ASN A 72 -5.11 -6.31 4.92
N PHE A 73 -6.09 -6.10 4.04
CA PHE A 73 -7.22 -7.02 3.86
C PHE A 73 -6.74 -8.41 3.45
N PHE A 74 -5.86 -8.48 2.45
CA PHE A 74 -5.28 -9.74 1.99
C PHE A 74 -4.46 -10.42 3.10
N ASN A 75 -3.60 -9.67 3.78
CA ASN A 75 -2.79 -10.19 4.89
C ASN A 75 -3.67 -10.71 6.03
N ASN A 76 -4.77 -10.03 6.35
CA ASN A 76 -5.74 -10.48 7.33
C ASN A 76 -6.37 -11.82 6.94
N ILE A 77 -6.72 -12.01 5.67
CA ILE A 77 -7.27 -13.30 5.18
C ILE A 77 -6.19 -14.40 5.22
N CYS A 78 -4.96 -14.10 4.81
CA CYS A 78 -3.86 -15.06 4.87
C CYS A 78 -3.53 -15.48 6.31
N GLY A 79 -3.65 -14.56 7.28
CA GLY A 79 -3.43 -14.82 8.69
C GLY A 79 -4.53 -15.64 9.37
N GLN A 80 -5.67 -15.88 8.71
CA GLN A 80 -6.74 -16.72 9.25
C GLN A 80 -6.41 -18.22 9.18
N LYS A 81 -7.10 -19.01 10.02
CA LYS A 81 -7.03 -20.47 10.02
C LYS A 81 -7.41 -21.02 8.64
N GLU A 82 -6.85 -22.17 8.27
CA GLU A 82 -7.18 -22.85 7.00
C GLU A 82 -8.65 -23.25 6.89
N SER A 83 -9.29 -23.50 8.03
CA SER A 83 -10.71 -23.77 8.12
C SER A 83 -11.60 -22.54 7.89
N SER A 84 -11.04 -21.33 7.80
CA SER A 84 -11.81 -20.10 7.58
C SER A 84 -12.36 -20.06 6.17
N ILE A 85 -13.65 -19.74 6.06
CA ILE A 85 -14.38 -19.72 4.79
C ILE A 85 -13.76 -18.66 3.85
N GLU A 86 -13.38 -17.51 4.38
CA GLU A 86 -12.79 -16.40 3.63
C GLU A 86 -11.47 -16.81 2.98
N ARG A 87 -10.59 -17.50 3.73
CA ARG A 87 -9.33 -18.02 3.21
C ARG A 87 -9.57 -19.08 2.14
N GLN A 88 -10.53 -19.99 2.36
CA GLN A 88 -10.87 -21.02 1.36
C GLN A 88 -11.42 -20.42 0.07
N ILE A 89 -12.26 -19.37 0.17
CA ILE A 89 -12.78 -18.65 -1.00
C ILE A 89 -11.64 -18.00 -1.77
N VAL A 90 -10.73 -17.28 -1.10
CA VAL A 90 -9.61 -16.61 -1.76
C VAL A 90 -8.68 -17.63 -2.42
N VAL A 91 -8.31 -18.70 -1.72
CA VAL A 91 -7.47 -19.78 -2.28
C VAL A 91 -8.13 -20.39 -3.51
N ARG A 92 -9.44 -20.70 -3.44
CA ARG A 92 -10.19 -21.23 -4.59
C ARG A 92 -10.20 -20.24 -5.75
N GLN A 93 -10.45 -18.96 -5.49
CA GLN A 93 -10.45 -17.92 -6.53
C GLN A 93 -9.09 -17.77 -7.20
N LEU A 94 -7.99 -17.94 -6.45
CA LEU A 94 -6.63 -17.94 -6.98
C LEU A 94 -6.36 -19.19 -7.81
N SER A 95 -6.80 -20.38 -7.36
CA SER A 95 -6.62 -21.65 -8.08
C SER A 95 -7.41 -21.74 -9.38
N VAL A 96 -8.59 -21.10 -9.46
CA VAL A 96 -9.48 -21.17 -10.63
C VAL A 96 -9.12 -20.14 -11.71
N LYS A 97 -8.41 -19.06 -11.38
CA LYS A 97 -8.14 -17.98 -12.33
C LYS A 97 -7.02 -18.32 -13.31
N SER A 98 -7.31 -18.22 -14.60
CA SER A 98 -6.31 -18.26 -15.67
C SER A 98 -5.52 -16.94 -15.70
N GLY A 99 -4.25 -16.99 -16.14
CA GLY A 99 -3.32 -15.86 -16.14
C GLY A 99 -3.72 -14.63 -16.99
N LYS A 100 -4.92 -14.60 -17.57
CA LYS A 100 -5.48 -13.45 -18.31
C LYS A 100 -6.62 -12.72 -17.57
N SER A 101 -6.99 -13.14 -16.35
CA SER A 101 -8.11 -12.55 -15.62
C SER A 101 -7.71 -11.23 -14.93
N SER A 102 -8.37 -10.13 -15.31
CA SER A 102 -8.13 -8.75 -14.82
C SER A 102 -8.74 -8.43 -13.45
N SER A 103 -9.20 -9.45 -12.73
CA SER A 103 -9.70 -9.25 -11.36
C SER A 103 -8.58 -8.85 -10.40
N TRP A 104 -8.90 -7.98 -9.45
CA TRP A 104 -8.04 -7.39 -8.42
C TRP A 104 -7.05 -8.34 -7.70
N ASN A 105 -7.30 -9.66 -7.67
CA ASN A 105 -6.44 -10.65 -7.01
C ASN A 105 -5.05 -10.84 -7.66
N LEU A 106 -4.90 -10.57 -8.97
CA LEU A 106 -3.66 -10.88 -9.71
C LEU A 106 -2.81 -9.65 -10.02
N LEU A 107 -3.41 -8.48 -10.20
CA LEU A 107 -2.70 -7.33 -10.78
C LEU A 107 -1.81 -6.57 -9.80
N GLU A 108 -2.18 -6.44 -8.53
CA GLU A 108 -1.31 -5.80 -7.52
C GLU A 108 -0.19 -6.73 -7.04
N SER A 109 -0.47 -8.03 -6.93
CA SER A 109 0.59 -9.02 -6.65
C SER A 109 1.54 -9.15 -7.84
N MET A 110 1.06 -9.07 -9.09
CA MET A 110 1.92 -9.20 -10.27
C MET A 110 2.74 -7.96 -10.65
N ASP A 111 2.26 -6.73 -10.43
CA ASP A 111 3.10 -5.55 -10.69
C ASP A 111 4.11 -5.27 -9.57
N LEU A 112 3.83 -5.69 -8.32
CA LEU A 112 4.83 -5.73 -7.25
C LEU A 112 5.84 -6.88 -7.44
N THR A 113 5.45 -8.02 -8.02
CA THR A 113 6.38 -9.11 -8.37
C THR A 113 7.19 -8.86 -9.65
N LYS A 114 6.80 -7.94 -10.54
CA LYS A 114 7.65 -7.56 -11.67
C LYS A 114 8.86 -6.71 -11.26
N GLN A 115 8.80 -6.02 -10.12
CA GLN A 115 9.94 -5.30 -9.55
C GLN A 115 10.76 -6.13 -8.56
N VAL A 116 10.23 -7.27 -8.10
CA VAL A 116 10.94 -8.20 -7.20
C VAL A 116 11.21 -9.50 -7.95
N THR A 117 12.47 -9.68 -8.32
CA THR A 117 13.01 -10.79 -9.10
C THR A 117 12.46 -12.16 -8.67
N SER A 118 11.88 -12.89 -9.64
CA SER A 118 11.42 -14.29 -9.58
C SER A 118 10.25 -14.59 -8.60
N PRO A 119 9.07 -15.03 -9.11
CA PRO A 119 7.95 -15.51 -8.29
C PRO A 119 8.32 -16.66 -7.34
N ALA A 120 9.33 -17.46 -7.69
CA ALA A 120 9.85 -18.54 -6.84
C ALA A 120 10.56 -17.99 -5.58
N LEU A 121 11.20 -16.83 -5.69
CA LEU A 121 11.88 -16.19 -4.57
C LEU A 121 10.88 -15.56 -3.59
N LEU A 122 9.74 -15.06 -4.07
CA LEU A 122 8.65 -14.55 -3.23
C LEU A 122 7.88 -15.66 -2.49
N ALA A 123 7.62 -16.78 -3.15
CA ALA A 123 7.08 -17.96 -2.48
C ALA A 123 8.05 -18.49 -1.42
N GLN A 124 9.35 -18.58 -1.75
CA GLN A 124 10.37 -19.02 -0.79
C GLN A 124 10.56 -18.02 0.35
N THR A 125 10.56 -16.71 0.10
CA THR A 125 10.67 -15.70 1.18
C THR A 125 9.43 -15.61 2.05
N LEU A 126 8.22 -15.80 1.51
CA LEU A 126 7.00 -15.89 2.33
C LEU A 126 6.98 -17.18 3.16
N ILE A 127 7.48 -18.30 2.63
CA ILE A 127 7.65 -19.55 3.36
C ILE A 127 8.73 -19.40 4.44
N ASP A 128 9.91 -18.86 4.10
CA ASP A 128 11.01 -18.62 5.03
C ASP A 128 10.62 -17.61 6.13
N TRP A 129 9.79 -16.60 5.81
CA TRP A 129 9.27 -15.65 6.80
C TRP A 129 8.19 -16.24 7.71
N SER A 130 7.40 -17.19 7.22
CA SER A 130 6.48 -17.97 8.06
C SER A 130 7.21 -18.89 9.05
N ILE A 131 8.45 -19.29 8.72
CA ILE A 131 9.32 -20.15 9.55
C ILE A 131 10.14 -19.34 10.57
N ILE A 132 10.50 -18.08 10.27
CA ILE A 132 11.36 -17.25 11.14
C ILE A 132 10.58 -16.52 12.27
N VAL A 133 9.26 -16.28 12.11
CA VAL A 133 8.45 -15.50 13.07
C VAL A 133 7.52 -16.29 14.02
N PRO A 134 7.67 -17.60 14.34
CA PRO A 134 6.78 -18.18 15.35
C PRO A 134 7.08 -17.80 16.81
N ASN A 135 8.34 -17.56 17.23
CA ASN A 135 8.67 -17.79 18.65
C ASN A 135 9.61 -16.79 19.38
N HIS A 136 9.79 -15.54 18.94
CA HIS A 136 10.58 -14.59 19.74
C HIS A 136 9.70 -13.71 20.67
N PRO A 137 9.81 -13.85 22.02
CA PRO A 137 8.90 -13.21 22.98
C PRO A 137 9.03 -11.68 23.09
N SER A 138 10.02 -11.08 22.43
CA SER A 138 10.30 -9.63 22.47
C SER A 138 9.49 -8.78 21.48
N TYR A 139 8.67 -9.37 20.61
CA TYR A 139 8.01 -8.66 19.50
C TYR A 139 6.48 -8.74 19.57
N ARG A 140 5.90 -8.22 20.66
CA ARG A 140 4.45 -8.23 20.90
C ARG A 140 3.65 -7.25 20.02
N ASP A 141 4.25 -6.18 19.52
CA ASP A 141 3.54 -5.21 18.67
C ASP A 141 3.78 -5.47 17.18
N LYS A 142 2.97 -6.38 16.62
CA LYS A 142 2.97 -6.75 15.20
C LYS A 142 2.69 -5.54 14.29
N THR A 143 1.96 -4.54 14.78
CA THR A 143 1.59 -3.32 14.05
C THR A 143 2.79 -2.40 13.80
N LEU A 144 3.66 -2.21 14.80
CA LEU A 144 4.87 -1.37 14.68
C LEU A 144 5.90 -2.02 13.75
N MET A 145 5.98 -3.35 13.74
CA MET A 145 6.85 -4.11 12.83
C MET A 145 6.39 -3.99 11.37
N LEU A 146 5.08 -4.08 11.11
CA LEU A 146 4.52 -3.89 9.78
C LEU A 146 4.72 -2.44 9.32
N GLU A 147 4.47 -1.47 10.19
CA GLU A 147 4.66 -0.04 9.88
C GLU A 147 6.13 0.30 9.61
N PHE A 148 7.06 -0.22 10.43
CA PHE A 148 8.50 -0.05 10.22
C PHE A 148 8.97 -0.71 8.90
N HIS A 149 8.46 -1.91 8.57
CA HIS A 149 8.82 -2.61 7.34
C HIS A 149 8.22 -1.96 6.09
N ILE A 150 6.99 -1.47 6.17
CA ILE A 150 6.35 -0.69 5.10
C ILE A 150 7.11 0.62 4.90
N ARG A 151 7.46 1.34 5.98
CA ARG A 151 8.31 2.54 5.90
C ARG A 151 9.69 2.24 5.32
N ARG A 152 10.29 1.10 5.66
CA ARG A 152 11.60 0.67 5.14
C ARG A 152 11.54 0.29 3.66
N LEU A 153 10.50 -0.45 3.23
CA LEU A 153 10.25 -0.76 1.82
C LEU A 153 9.98 0.50 1.01
N PHE A 154 9.17 1.42 1.55
CA PHE A 154 8.87 2.71 0.91
C PHE A 154 10.12 3.60 0.79
N PHE A 155 10.95 3.66 1.84
CA PHE A 155 12.24 4.36 1.82
C PHE A 155 13.19 3.73 0.79
N HIS A 156 13.28 2.40 0.75
CA HIS A 156 14.14 1.71 -0.20
C HIS A 156 13.70 1.99 -1.64
N LEU A 157 12.42 1.82 -1.95
CA LEU A 157 11.84 2.12 -3.27
C LEU A 157 12.05 3.58 -3.69
N HIS A 158 11.95 4.53 -2.76
CA HIS A 158 12.24 5.95 -3.04
C HIS A 158 13.72 6.19 -3.34
N THR A 159 14.64 5.54 -2.60
CA THR A 159 16.08 5.66 -2.87
C THR A 159 16.50 5.03 -4.19
N THR A 160 15.89 3.90 -4.59
CA THR A 160 16.14 3.29 -5.91
C THR A 160 15.59 4.16 -7.04
N ARG A 161 14.40 4.74 -6.87
CA ARG A 161 13.86 5.72 -7.84
C ARG A 161 14.76 6.93 -7.99
N TYR A 162 15.23 7.52 -6.89
CA TYR A 162 16.12 8.68 -6.94
C TYR A 162 17.46 8.38 -7.62
N ARG A 163 18.03 7.18 -7.40
CA ARG A 163 19.23 6.73 -8.12
C ARG A 163 18.98 6.56 -9.62
N LEU A 164 17.88 5.91 -10.00
CA LEU A 164 17.51 5.74 -11.40
C LEU A 164 17.25 7.08 -12.11
N TYR A 165 16.61 8.04 -11.44
CA TYR A 165 16.43 9.39 -12.00
C TYR A 165 17.75 10.14 -12.15
N LYS A 166 18.67 10.00 -11.20
CA LYS A 166 20.00 10.64 -11.26
C LYS A 166 20.89 10.03 -12.36
N GLU A 167 20.75 8.73 -12.62
CA GLU A 167 21.43 8.03 -13.72
C GLU A 167 20.83 8.41 -15.08
N LEU A 168 19.51 8.62 -15.16
CA LEU A 168 18.82 9.02 -16.39
C LEU A 168 18.94 10.52 -16.71
N SER A 169 19.17 11.39 -15.71
CA SER A 169 19.37 12.83 -15.91
C SER A 169 20.85 13.23 -16.06
N GLY A 170 21.75 12.24 -16.10
CA GLY A 170 23.20 12.40 -16.19
C GLY A 170 23.77 12.25 -17.60
N ASN A 171 22.96 12.45 -18.64
CA ASN A 171 23.37 12.63 -20.04
C ASN A 171 22.67 13.85 -20.62
#